data_AF-A0AAD4URE6-F1
#
_entry.id   AF-A0AAD4URE6-F1
#
_cell.length_a   1.000
_cell.length_b   1.000
_cell.length_c   1.000
_cell.angle_alpha   90.00
_cell.angle_beta   90.00
_cell.angle_gamma   90.00
#
_symmetry.space_group_name_H-M   'P 1'
#
loop_
_entity.id
_entity.type
_entity.pdbx_description
1 polymer ?
#
loop_
_entity_poly.entity_id
_entity_poly.type
_entity_poly.pdbx_seq_one_letter_code
_entity_poly.pdbx_strand_id
1 'polypeptide(L)'
;MLFNYDNRGCLTFVSKLDIPKQSIQRNMSAMERFRNMDKRATTEDRNTALETLHQNSITQVSIYEVDKQDCCKFCTTGIDGAMTIWDFKTLESSIQGLRIM
;
A
#
# COMPACT_ATOMS: atom_id res chain seq x y z
N MET A 1 -2.07 6.67 3.94
CA MET A 1 -2.08 6.94 5.40
C MET A 1 -3.46 7.42 5.77
N LEU A 2 -3.96 7.10 6.96
CA LEU A 2 -5.24 7.56 7.49
C LEU A 2 -5.00 8.57 8.61
N PHE A 3 -5.74 9.68 8.55
CA PHE A 3 -5.76 10.71 9.58
C PHE A 3 -7.21 10.95 10.00
N ASN A 4 -7.41 11.22 11.29
CA ASN A 4 -8.69 11.68 11.83
C ASN A 4 -8.65 13.19 12.02
N TYR A 5 -9.71 13.87 11.59
CA TYR A 5 -9.88 15.31 11.77
C TYR A 5 -11.06 15.55 12.71
N ASP A 6 -10.81 16.16 13.86
CA ASP A 6 -11.85 16.40 14.87
C ASP A 6 -12.47 17.81 14.78
N ASN A 7 -13.58 18.00 15.50
CA ASN A 7 -14.32 19.27 15.55
C ASN A 7 -13.53 20.42 16.22
N ARG A 8 -12.37 20.14 16.82
CA ARG A 8 -11.48 21.14 17.43
C ARG A 8 -10.39 21.59 16.46
N GLY A 9 -10.38 21.06 15.23
CA GLY A 9 -9.38 21.36 14.22
C GLY A 9 -8.10 20.53 14.36
N CYS A 10 -8.10 19.48 15.18
CA CYS A 10 -6.94 18.63 15.38
C CYS A 10 -6.90 17.52 14.33
N LEU A 11 -5.74 17.37 13.67
CA LEU A 11 -5.47 16.28 12.74
C LEU A 11 -4.55 15.26 13.44
N THR A 12 -5.04 14.04 13.65
CA THR A 12 -4.27 12.97 14.30
C THR A 12 -4.01 11.83 13.33
N PHE A 13 -2.79 11.30 13.35
CA PHE A 13 -2.45 10.11 12.59
C PHE A 13 -3.10 8.88 13.22
N VAL A 14 -3.75 8.05 12.39
CA VAL A 14 -4.41 6.82 12.84
C VAL A 14 -3.57 5.60 12.47
N SER A 15 -3.36 5.38 11.17
CA SER A 15 -2.66 4.18 10.68
C SER A 15 -2.16 4.33 9.24
N LYS A 16 -1.30 3.40 8.82
CA LYS A 16 -1.06 3.15 7.38
C LYS A 16 -2.12 2.17 6.88
N LEU A 17 -2.68 2.43 5.69
CA LEU A 17 -3.67 1.57 5.05
C LEU A 17 -3.01 0.48 4.19
N ASP A 18 -1.82 0.76 3.68
CA ASP A 18 -1.01 -0.18 2.91
C ASP A 18 -0.13 -0.98 3.88
N ILE A 19 -0.72 -2.02 4.46
CA ILE A 19 -0.02 -2.94 5.35
C ILE A 19 0.28 -4.20 4.56
N PRO A 20 1.55 -4.48 4.22
CA PRO A 20 1.90 -5.73 3.57
C PRO A 20 1.50 -6.89 4.47
N LYS A 21 0.71 -7.83 3.94
CA LYS A 21 0.62 -9.15 4.56
C LYS A 21 2.03 -9.71 4.52
N GLN A 22 2.60 -10.12 5.67
CA GLN A 22 3.92 -10.75 5.71
C GLN A 22 3.98 -11.82 4.63
N SER A 23 4.64 -11.51 3.51
CA SER A 23 4.98 -12.54 2.55
C SER A 23 6.01 -13.38 3.27
N ILE A 24 5.71 -14.66 3.48
CA ILE A 24 6.74 -15.63 3.87
C ILE A 24 7.85 -15.40 2.86
N GLN A 25 8.97 -14.83 3.31
CA GLN A 25 10.13 -14.61 2.47
C GLN A 25 10.55 -16.03 2.08
N ARG A 26 10.14 -16.47 0.88
CA ARG A 26 10.47 -17.82 0.42
C ARG A 26 11.99 -17.90 0.47
N ASN A 27 12.51 -18.90 1.18
CA ASN A 27 13.94 -19.13 1.24
C ASN A 27 14.46 -19.29 -0.20
N MET A 28 15.04 -18.22 -0.76
CA MET A 28 15.64 -18.24 -2.09
C MET A 28 16.87 -19.12 -2.05
N SER A 29 16.90 -20.11 -2.94
CA SER A 29 18.07 -21.00 -3.08
C SER A 29 19.30 -20.23 -3.51
N ALA A 30 20.50 -20.73 -3.18
CA ALA A 30 21.75 -20.10 -3.61
C ALA A 30 21.82 -19.95 -5.14
N MET A 31 21.33 -20.94 -5.91
CA MET A 31 21.31 -20.90 -7.38
C MET A 31 20.39 -19.79 -7.92
N GLU A 32 19.24 -19.59 -7.27
CA GLU A 32 18.32 -18.52 -7.64
C GLU A 32 18.91 -17.14 -7.36
N ARG A 33 19.66 -16.99 -6.26
CA ARG A 33 20.42 -15.76 -5.99
C ARG A 33 21.46 -15.47 -7.06
N PHE A 34 22.27 -16.46 -7.45
CA PHE A 34 23.25 -16.29 -8.52
C PHE A 34 22.61 -15.90 -9.86
N ARG A 35 21.49 -16.56 -10.25
CA ARG A 35 20.76 -16.19 -11.47
C ARG A 35 20.22 -14.76 -11.44
N ASN A 36 19.70 -14.32 -10.30
CA ASN A 36 19.18 -12.96 -10.15
C ASN A 36 20.31 -11.92 -10.21
N MET A 37 21.48 -12.24 -9.64
CA MET A 37 22.70 -11.43 -9.71
C MET A 37 23.12 -11.19 -11.16
N ASP A 38 23.22 -12.27 -11.95
CA ASP A 38 23.57 -12.20 -13.38
C ASP A 38 22.52 -11.43 -14.18
N LYS A 39 21.23 -11.71 -13.95
CA LYS A 39 20.12 -11.06 -14.67
C LYS A 39 20.06 -9.55 -14.40
N ARG A 40 20.40 -9.12 -13.18
CA ARG A 40 20.35 -7.71 -12.76
C ARG A 40 21.68 -6.98 -12.95
N ALA A 41 22.77 -7.71 -13.21
CA ALA A 41 24.14 -7.18 -13.25
C ALA A 41 24.51 -6.40 -11.98
N THR A 42 24.07 -6.87 -10.81
CA THR A 42 24.32 -6.25 -9.50
C THR A 42 25.04 -7.21 -8.59
N THR A 43 26.07 -6.78 -7.85
CA THR A 43 26.79 -7.63 -6.89
C THR A 43 26.14 -7.69 -5.50
N GLU A 44 25.17 -6.82 -5.24
CA GLU A 44 24.41 -6.78 -3.99
C GLU A 44 22.98 -7.26 -4.23
N ASP A 45 22.42 -8.01 -3.27
CA ASP A 45 21.01 -8.41 -3.24
C ASP A 45 20.14 -7.21 -2.81
N ARG A 46 20.26 -6.08 -3.52
CA ARG A 46 19.43 -4.90 -3.28
C ARG A 46 18.03 -5.19 -3.76
N ASN A 47 17.15 -5.47 -2.81
CA ASN A 47 15.73 -5.53 -3.09
C ASN A 47 15.20 -4.10 -3.28
N THR A 48 15.08 -3.66 -4.54
CA THR A 48 14.50 -2.36 -4.88
C THR A 48 12.98 -2.37 -4.82
N ALA A 49 12.36 -3.51 -4.54
CA ALA A 49 10.92 -3.61 -4.37
C ALA A 49 10.51 -2.97 -3.04
N LEU A 50 9.57 -2.03 -3.10
CA LEU A 50 8.92 -1.45 -1.93
C LEU A 50 7.93 -2.47 -1.35
N GLU A 51 7.72 -2.41 -0.04
CA GLU A 51 6.69 -3.24 0.62
C GLU A 51 5.25 -2.71 0.41
N THR A 52 5.11 -1.59 -0.30
CA THR A 52 3.83 -0.97 -0.65
C THR A 52 3.26 -1.56 -1.93
N LEU A 53 1.94 -1.51 -2.11
CA LEU A 53 1.28 -1.90 -3.36
C LEU A 53 1.81 -1.10 -4.56
N HIS A 54 1.96 0.22 -4.37
CA HIS A 54 2.61 1.07 -5.35
C HIS A 54 4.14 0.97 -5.22
N GLN A 55 4.82 0.83 -6.36
CA GLN A 55 6.28 0.75 -6.45
C GLN A 55 6.89 2.10 -6.86
N ASN A 56 6.06 3.13 -7.01
CA ASN A 56 6.48 4.50 -7.27
C ASN A 56 5.43 5.49 -6.73
N SER A 57 5.60 6.78 -7.00
CA SER A 57 4.71 7.82 -6.48
C SER A 57 3.27 7.67 -6.97
N ILE A 58 2.34 7.70 -6.02
CA ILE A 58 0.91 7.92 -6.28
C ILE A 58 0.73 9.38 -6.70
N THR A 59 0.14 9.61 -7.87
CA THR A 59 -0.10 10.95 -8.42
C THR A 59 -1.55 11.39 -8.31
N GLN A 60 -2.48 10.46 -8.07
CA GLN A 60 -3.90 10.78 -7.97
C GLN A 60 -4.60 9.90 -6.94
N VAL A 61 -5.53 10.51 -6.21
CA VAL A 61 -6.53 9.83 -5.36
C VAL A 61 -7.90 10.33 -5.79
N SER A 62 -8.86 9.41 -5.96
CA SER A 62 -10.22 9.74 -6.39
C SER A 62 -11.25 8.87 -5.68
N ILE A 63 -12.47 9.38 -5.55
CA ILE A 63 -13.60 8.59 -5.04
C ILE A 63 -14.04 7.65 -6.16
N TYR A 64 -14.16 6.37 -5.84
CA TYR A 64 -14.59 5.35 -6.78
C TYR A 64 -16.09 5.07 -6.65
N GLU A 65 -16.61 5.06 -5.42
CA GLU A 65 -18.01 4.74 -5.13
C GLU A 65 -18.61 5.73 -4.12
N VAL A 66 -19.84 6.18 -4.39
CA VAL A 66 -20.63 7.17 -3.63
C VAL A 66 -20.10 8.61 -3.78
N ASP A 67 -19.82 9.32 -2.70
CA ASP A 67 -19.38 10.72 -2.69
C ASP A 67 -18.48 11.02 -1.48
N LYS A 68 -18.15 12.29 -1.23
CA LYS A 68 -17.25 12.70 -0.14
C LYS A 68 -17.86 12.53 1.25
N GLN A 69 -19.18 12.51 1.38
CA GLN A 69 -19.88 12.39 2.66
C GLN A 69 -20.04 10.93 3.06
N ASP A 70 -20.19 10.03 2.10
CA ASP A 70 -20.46 8.60 2.34
C ASP A 70 -19.59 7.68 1.45
N CYS A 71 -18.31 8.03 1.30
CA CYS A 71 -17.37 7.25 0.47
C CYS A 71 -17.27 5.81 0.98
N CYS A 72 -17.48 4.83 0.11
CA CYS A 72 -17.27 3.42 0.44
C CYS A 72 -15.95 2.88 -0.14
N LYS A 73 -15.56 3.39 -1.31
CA LYS A 73 -14.35 2.99 -2.04
C LYS A 73 -13.66 4.17 -2.66
N PHE A 74 -12.33 4.15 -2.63
CA PHE A 74 -11.50 5.15 -3.29
C PHE A 74 -10.44 4.45 -4.17
N CYS A 75 -9.88 5.19 -5.11
CA CYS A 75 -8.87 4.70 -6.03
C CYS A 75 -7.59 5.54 -5.95
N THR A 76 -6.44 4.88 -6.02
CA THR A 76 -5.12 5.50 -6.21
C THR A 76 -4.56 5.15 -7.58
N THR A 77 -3.92 6.11 -8.24
CA THR A 77 -3.17 5.91 -9.49
C THR A 77 -1.76 6.45 -9.34
N GLY A 78 -0.76 5.70 -9.77
CA GLY A 78 0.65 6.08 -9.66
C GLY A 78 1.38 6.08 -11.00
N ILE A 79 2.56 6.70 -11.02
CA ILE A 79 3.46 6.70 -12.19
C ILE A 79 4.11 5.34 -12.45
N ASP A 80 3.95 4.39 -11.53
CA ASP A 80 4.22 2.98 -11.73
C ASP A 80 3.21 2.29 -12.66
N GLY A 81 2.18 3.02 -13.12
CA GLY A 81 1.12 2.49 -13.97
C GLY A 81 0.09 1.64 -13.20
N ALA A 82 0.21 1.56 -11.87
CA ALA A 82 -0.74 0.85 -11.04
C ALA A 82 -1.98 1.72 -10.78
N MET A 83 -3.15 1.08 -10.82
CA MET A 83 -4.43 1.61 -10.36
C MET A 83 -4.98 0.65 -9.32
N THR A 84 -5.20 1.13 -8.10
CA THR A 84 -5.66 0.30 -6.97
C THR A 84 -6.96 0.85 -6.43
N ILE A 85 -7.95 -0.03 -6.27
CA ILE A 85 -9.21 0.28 -5.58
C ILE A 85 -9.11 -0.20 -4.14
N TRP A 86 -9.44 0.69 -3.22
CA TRP A 86 -9.43 0.48 -1.79
C TRP A 86 -10.86 0.49 -1.27
N ASP A 87 -11.25 -0.54 -0.53
CA ASP A 87 -12.59 -0.70 0.05
C ASP A 87 -12.51 -0.58 1.57
N PHE A 88 -13.31 0.32 2.16
CA PHE A 88 -13.24 0.59 3.60
C PHE A 88 -13.62 -0.62 4.44
N LYS A 89 -14.67 -1.37 4.06
CA LYS A 89 -15.08 -2.58 4.80
C LYS A 89 -13.97 -3.63 4.84
N THR A 90 -13.30 -3.84 3.69
CA THR A 90 -12.15 -4.73 3.60
C THR A 90 -10.97 -4.24 4.42
N LEU A 91 -10.69 -2.94 4.39
CA LEU A 91 -9.61 -2.32 5.18
C LEU A 91 -9.85 -2.49 6.68
N GLU A 92 -11.03 -2.14 7.18
CA GLU A 92 -11.42 -2.30 8.58
C GLU A 92 -11.33 -3.76 9.05
N SER A 93 -11.73 -4.70 8.20
CA SER A 93 -11.62 -6.13 8.50
C SER A 93 -10.17 -6.64 8.53
N SER A 94 -9.28 -6.02 7.76
CA SER A 94 -7.89 -6.46 7.60
C SER A 94 -6.91 -5.82 8.58
N ILE A 95 -7.27 -4.66 9.16
CA ILE A 95 -6.42 -3.90 10.07
C ILE A 95 -7.08 -3.87 11.44
N GLN A 96 -6.51 -4.61 12.39
CA GLN A 96 -7.06 -4.69 13.74
C GLN A 96 -7.21 -3.30 14.37
N GLY A 97 -8.42 -2.99 14.85
CA GLY A 97 -8.72 -1.73 15.54
C GLY A 97 -8.98 -0.54 14.61
N LEU A 98 -8.94 -0.72 13.28
CA LEU A 98 -9.29 0.33 12.34
C LEU A 98 -10.81 0.56 12.32
N ARG A 99 -11.23 1.83 12.42
CA ARG A 99 -12.61 2.29 12.16
C ARG A 99 -12.55 3.55 11.32
N ILE A 100 -13.23 3.52 10.19
CA ILE A 100 -13.35 4.60 9.21
C ILE A 100 -14.80 5.07 9.16
N MET A 101 -15.77 4.13 9.28
CA MET A 101 -17.20 4.39 9.37
C MET A 101 -17.76 4.20 10.78
#